data_AF-A0A3C0G0Y9-F1
#
_entry.id   AF-A0A3C0G0Y9-F1
#
_cell.length_a   1.000
_cell.length_b   1.000
_cell.length_c   1.000
_cell.angle_alpha   90.00
_cell.angle_beta   90.00
_cell.angle_gamma   90.00
#
_symmetry.space_group_name_H-M   'P 1'
#
loop_
_entity.id
_entity.type
_entity.pdbx_description
1 polymer ?
#
loop_
_entity_poly.entity_id
_entity_poly.type
_entity_poly.pdbx_seq_one_letter_code
_entity_poly.pdbx_strand_id
1 'polypeptide(L)' 'MKTDVFALRHIGIREEDLNSMFNTVGVENLEQLIFETIPDHIRLKE' A
#
# COMPACT_ATOMS: atom_id res chain seq x y z
N MET A 1 20.43 -5.47 5.83
CA MET A 1 19.79 -4.53 4.89
C MET A 1 19.91 -5.09 3.47
N LYS A 2 18.80 -5.21 2.74
CA LYS A 2 18.81 -5.51 1.29
C LYS A 2 19.00 -4.20 0.53
N THR A 3 20.26 -3.85 0.23
CA THR A 3 20.64 -2.53 -0.32
C THR A 3 20.51 -2.44 -1.85
N ASP A 4 20.23 -3.55 -2.50
CA ASP A 4 19.95 -3.67 -3.93
C ASP A 4 18.51 -3.27 -4.30
N VAL A 5 17.58 -3.34 -3.34
CA VAL A 5 16.17 -3.00 -3.58
C VAL A 5 15.93 -1.51 -3.27
N PHE A 6 15.82 -0.69 -4.32
CA PHE A 6 15.57 0.75 -4.20
C PHE A 6 14.28 1.07 -3.42
N ALA A 7 13.21 0.30 -3.62
CA ALA A 7 11.92 0.52 -2.96
C ALA A 7 12.04 0.52 -1.43
N LEU A 8 12.88 -0.34 -0.84
CA LEU A 8 13.10 -0.41 0.61
C LEU A 8 13.82 0.81 1.19
N ARG A 9 14.46 1.63 0.34
CA ARG A 9 15.10 2.90 0.75
C ARG A 9 14.22 4.11 0.44
N HIS A 10 13.28 3.98 -0.48
CA HIS A 10 12.44 5.08 -0.95
C HIS A 10 11.11 5.14 -0.22
N ILE A 11 10.49 3.98 0.02
CA ILE A 11 9.23 3.87 0.76
C ILE A 11 9.57 3.96 2.25
N GLY A 12 9.23 5.09 2.87
CA GLY A 12 9.58 5.34 4.28
C GLY A 12 8.74 4.53 5.28
N ILE A 13 7.53 4.15 4.89
CA ILE A 13 6.61 3.35 5.71
C ILE A 13 7.14 1.92 5.81
N ARG A 14 7.17 1.38 7.03
CA ARG A 14 7.58 0.00 7.28
C ARG A 14 6.35 -0.89 7.45
N GLU A 15 6.55 -2.20 7.32
CA GLU A 15 5.47 -3.18 7.53
C GLU A 15 4.82 -3.07 8.92
N GLU A 16 5.60 -2.73 9.94
CA GLU A 16 5.14 -2.53 11.31
C GLU A 16 4.18 -1.33 11.46
N ASP A 17 4.27 -0.33 10.57
CA ASP A 17 3.42 0.86 10.58
C ASP A 17 2.06 0.61 9.91
N LEU A 18 1.99 -0.35 8.96
CA LEU A 18 0.83 -0.56 8.08
C LEU A 18 -0.45 -0.85 8.88
N ASN A 19 -0.39 -1.70 9.89
CA ASN A 19 -1.57 -2.03 10.70
C ASN A 19 -2.17 -0.80 11.39
N SER A 20 -1.33 0.11 11.91
CA SER A 20 -1.79 1.35 12.53
C SER A 20 -2.47 2.26 11.49
N MET A 21 -1.88 2.37 10.30
CA MET A 21 -2.42 3.16 9.20
C MET A 21 -3.75 2.60 8.68
N PHE A 22 -3.84 1.29 8.47
CA PHE A 22 -5.05 0.60 8.04
C PHE A 22 -6.19 0.78 9.04
N ASN A 23 -5.93 0.63 10.34
CA ASN A 23 -6.90 0.90 11.39
C ASN A 23 -7.38 2.35 11.41
N THR A 24 -6.48 3.30 11.14
CA THR A 24 -6.82 4.74 11.12
C THR A 24 -7.75 5.08 9.96
N VAL A 25 -7.54 4.45 8.80
CA VAL A 25 -8.35 4.66 7.59
C VAL A 25 -9.60 3.76 7.56
N GLY A 26 -9.62 2.67 8.32
CA GLY A 26 -10.75 1.75 8.43
C GLY A 26 -10.77 0.65 7.37
N VAL A 27 -9.61 0.23 6.89
CA VAL A 27 -9.45 -0.82 5.86
C VAL A 27 -8.66 -2.01 6.42
N GLU A 28 -8.80 -3.19 5.82
CA GLU A 28 -8.10 -4.41 6.25
C GLU A 28 -6.69 -4.54 5.64
N ASN A 29 -6.48 -4.02 4.44
CA ASN A 29 -5.21 -4.11 3.71
C ASN A 29 -5.10 -3.06 2.59
N LEU A 30 -3.94 -3.03 1.92
CA LEU A 30 -3.65 -2.09 0.85
C LEU A 30 -4.50 -2.35 -0.40
N GLU A 31 -4.76 -3.62 -0.75
CA GLU A 31 -5.58 -3.99 -1.89
C GLU A 31 -7.01 -3.45 -1.77
N GLN A 32 -7.65 -3.61 -0.61
CA GLN A 32 -8.96 -3.04 -0.31
C GLN A 32 -8.93 -1.52 -0.46
N LEU A 33 -7.94 -0.85 0.14
CA LEU A 33 -7.81 0.61 0.05
C LEU A 33 -7.75 1.08 -1.40
N ILE A 34 -6.93 0.44 -2.24
CA ILE A 34 -6.81 0.81 -3.65
C ILE A 34 -8.13 0.51 -4.39
N PHE A 35 -8.81 -0.59 -4.09
CA PHE A 35 -10.09 -0.99 -4.72
C PHE A 35 -11.21 0.00 -4.43
N GLU A 36 -11.33 0.45 -3.18
CA GLU A 36 -12.34 1.42 -2.78
C GLU A 36 -12.01 2.85 -3.24
N THR A 37 -10.75 3.13 -3.60
CA THR A 37 -10.31 4.47 -4.02
C THR A 37 -10.34 4.69 -5.53
N ILE A 38 -9.92 3.69 -6.32
CA ILE A 38 -9.72 3.84 -7.77
C ILE A 38 -10.80 3.05 -8.52
N PRO A 39 -11.71 3.71 -9.27
CA PRO A 39 -12.76 3.03 -10.02
C PRO A 39 -12.23 1.98 -11.00
N ASP A 40 -12.87 0.81 -11.03
CA ASP A 40 -12.38 -0.35 -11.78
C ASP A 40 -12.15 -0.10 -13.27
N HIS A 41 -13.03 0.67 -13.91
CA HIS A 41 -13.00 0.87 -15.36
C HIS A 41 -11.84 1.75 -15.87
N ILE A 42 -11.15 2.48 -14.99
CA ILE A 42 -9.98 3.31 -15.34
C ILE A 42 -8.64 2.68 -14.93
N ARG A 43 -8.68 1.52 -14.27
CA ARG A 43 -7.46 0.80 -13.87
C ARG A 43 -6.75 0.20 -15.08
N LEU A 44 -5.46 -0.06 -14.92
CA LEU A 44 -4.67 -0.77 -15.92
C LEU A 44 -5.30 -2.14 -16.16
N LYS A 45 -5.55 -2.45 -17.43
CA LYS A 45 -5.95 -3.78 -17.88
C LYS A 45 -4.67 -4.58 -18.05
N GLU A 46 -4.60 -5.77 -17.44
CA GLU A 46 -3.46 -6.69 -17.54
C GLU A 46 -2.97 -6.90 -18.98
#